data_AF-A0A0F9EPT9-F1
#
_entry.id   AF-A0A0F9EPT9-F1
#
_cell.length_a   1.000
_cell.length_b   1.000
_cell.length_c   1.000
_cell.angle_alpha   90.00
_cell.angle_beta   90.00
_cell.angle_gamma   90.00
#
_symmetry.space_group_name_H-M   'P 1'
#
loop_
_entity.id
_entity.type
_entity.pdbx_description
1 polymer ?
#
loop_
_entity_poly.entity_id
_entity_poly.type
_entity_poly.pdbx_seq_one_letter_code
_entity_poly.pdbx_strand_id
1 'polypeptide(L)'
;LIPKGWNILLAGNSKVGKTLISLDLAKSIATGKDFLGRKTTTGPVALVLLDDPPSLIKKRLKDYGFDSDNVHVSTARFREDNFFEQLEDDLKIIKPSFVLIDTLIKTVPRCMGSENDATVMDELAERFYRVAENCGYPTFLFIHHVNKSGGVRGSTAIEGATPMVILTVREGDDVKVEIQWKLEPIDPFYITFDSENSTFKQLGSVEEVKTQQIEDEAFNYLSEAGEDTGNGVAKAIGRRAEQVYRMFKESDRFKFREDKSGQGRPRKLYSINSSSESGSTAYGFSSQSKDPSGNEIESDVEAARELSPDIPFKEI
;
A
#
# COMPACT_ATOMS: atom_id res chain seq x y z
N LEU A 1 -11.67 -0.67 -5.81
CA LEU A 1 -10.31 -0.15 -6.11
C LEU A 1 -9.64 -0.99 -7.19
N ILE A 2 -9.70 -2.31 -7.07
CA ILE A 2 -9.09 -3.24 -8.02
C ILE A 2 -10.18 -3.85 -8.92
N PRO A 3 -10.10 -3.66 -10.25
CA PRO A 3 -11.04 -4.29 -11.18
C PRO A 3 -10.85 -5.81 -11.28
N LYS A 4 -11.95 -6.53 -11.58
CA LYS A 4 -11.93 -7.98 -11.80
C LYS A 4 -11.27 -8.33 -13.13
N GLY A 5 -10.49 -9.41 -13.15
CA GLY A 5 -9.83 -9.95 -14.35
C GLY A 5 -8.70 -9.09 -14.91
N TRP A 6 -8.18 -8.16 -14.12
CA TRP A 6 -7.07 -7.30 -14.54
C TRP A 6 -5.73 -7.87 -14.09
N ASN A 7 -4.71 -7.64 -14.91
CA ASN A 7 -3.31 -7.84 -14.56
C ASN A 7 -2.76 -6.53 -13.99
N ILE A 8 -2.41 -6.51 -12.71
CA ILE A 8 -2.11 -5.27 -11.98
C ILE A 8 -0.68 -5.36 -11.46
N LEU A 9 0.06 -4.27 -11.62
CA LEU A 9 1.41 -4.15 -11.07
C LEU A 9 1.37 -3.35 -9.76
N LEU A 10 1.86 -3.93 -8.66
CA LEU A 10 2.17 -3.20 -7.43
C LEU A 10 3.67 -2.94 -7.35
N ALA A 11 4.05 -1.70 -7.62
CA ALA A 11 5.44 -1.28 -7.69
C ALA A 11 5.80 -0.32 -6.54
N GLY A 12 7.02 -0.44 -6.04
CA GLY A 12 7.54 0.46 -5.01
C GLY A 12 8.94 0.06 -4.55
N ASN A 13 9.58 0.94 -3.78
CA ASN A 13 10.91 0.66 -3.22
C ASN A 13 10.89 -0.59 -2.32
N SER A 14 12.06 -1.18 -2.08
CA SER A 14 12.20 -2.24 -1.09
C SER A 14 11.72 -1.73 0.29
N LYS A 15 11.13 -2.62 1.08
CA LYS A 15 10.65 -2.35 2.46
C LYS A 15 9.52 -1.32 2.60
N VAL A 16 8.83 -0.96 1.51
CA VAL A 16 7.61 -0.13 1.58
C VAL A 16 6.42 -0.88 2.19
N GLY A 17 6.45 -2.22 2.19
CA GLY A 17 5.36 -3.06 2.74
C GLY A 17 4.44 -3.67 1.67
N LYS A 18 4.85 -3.71 0.39
CA LYS A 18 4.06 -4.27 -0.73
C LYS A 18 3.47 -5.65 -0.43
N THR A 19 4.29 -6.58 0.05
CA THR A 19 3.81 -7.92 0.43
C THR A 19 2.73 -7.85 1.49
N LEU A 20 2.87 -7.01 2.51
CA LEU A 20 1.88 -6.85 3.57
C LEU A 20 0.58 -6.23 3.06
N ILE A 21 0.67 -5.22 2.17
CA ILE A 21 -0.49 -4.61 1.51
C ILE A 21 -1.24 -5.67 0.69
N SER A 22 -0.51 -6.47 -0.08
CA SER A 22 -1.09 -7.54 -0.92
C SER A 22 -1.71 -8.66 -0.09
N LEU A 23 -1.09 -9.03 1.03
CA LEU A 23 -1.66 -10.02 1.96
C LEU A 23 -2.94 -9.50 2.61
N ASP A 24 -2.98 -8.24 3.04
CA ASP A 24 -4.20 -7.64 3.59
C ASP A 24 -5.35 -7.61 2.57
N LEU A 25 -5.05 -7.24 1.32
CA LEU A 25 -6.02 -7.33 0.21
C LEU A 25 -6.50 -8.77 0.00
N ALA A 26 -5.59 -9.73 -0.10
CA ALA A 26 -5.94 -11.12 -0.37
C ALA A 26 -6.79 -11.71 0.76
N LYS A 27 -6.45 -11.42 2.03
CA LYS A 27 -7.24 -11.82 3.19
C LYS A 27 -8.62 -11.17 3.16
N SER A 28 -8.70 -9.89 2.82
CA SER A 28 -9.96 -9.16 2.70
C SER A 28 -10.87 -9.79 1.65
N ILE A 29 -10.33 -10.17 0.49
CA ILE A 29 -11.04 -10.94 -0.55
C ILE A 29 -11.47 -12.31 -0.02
N ALA A 30 -10.55 -13.10 0.54
CA ALA A 30 -10.84 -14.45 1.01
C ALA A 30 -11.92 -14.51 2.11
N THR A 31 -12.07 -13.42 2.88
CA THR A 31 -13.01 -13.32 4.02
C THR A 31 -14.21 -12.41 3.78
N GLY A 32 -14.28 -11.70 2.64
CA GLY A 32 -15.32 -10.71 2.36
C GLY A 32 -15.27 -9.45 3.21
N LYS A 33 -14.14 -9.18 3.89
CA LYS A 33 -13.94 -7.96 4.67
C LYS A 33 -13.60 -6.78 3.77
N ASP A 34 -13.76 -5.57 4.30
CA ASP A 34 -13.42 -4.35 3.58
C ASP A 34 -11.90 -4.19 3.51
N PHE A 35 -11.41 -3.77 2.34
CA PHE A 35 -10.03 -3.38 2.13
C PHE A 35 -9.95 -1.86 1.93
N LEU A 36 -9.17 -1.16 2.75
CA LEU A 36 -9.07 0.31 2.73
C LEU A 36 -10.45 1.01 2.76
N GLY A 37 -11.37 0.50 3.58
CA GLY A 37 -12.73 1.03 3.70
C GLY A 37 -13.65 0.74 2.52
N ARG A 38 -13.28 -0.17 1.61
CA ARG A 38 -14.05 -0.52 0.42
C ARG A 38 -14.43 -2.01 0.44
N LYS A 39 -15.68 -2.30 0.08
CA LYS A 39 -16.21 -3.66 -0.02
C LYS A 39 -15.40 -4.51 -1.00
N THR A 40 -15.13 -5.75 -0.64
CA THR A 40 -14.53 -6.76 -1.51
C THR A 40 -15.60 -7.71 -2.06
N THR A 41 -15.30 -8.40 -3.16
CA THR A 41 -16.07 -9.59 -3.55
C THR A 41 -15.37 -10.79 -2.96
N THR A 42 -16.07 -11.61 -2.17
CA THR A 42 -15.51 -12.84 -1.61
C THR A 42 -15.21 -13.88 -2.68
N GLY A 43 -14.09 -14.57 -2.57
CA GLY A 43 -13.75 -15.72 -3.40
C GLY A 43 -12.41 -16.34 -3.03
N PRO A 44 -12.06 -17.49 -3.64
CA PRO A 44 -10.77 -18.12 -3.41
C PRO A 44 -9.63 -17.22 -3.92
N VAL A 45 -8.49 -17.28 -3.22
CA VAL A 45 -7.28 -16.53 -3.53
C VAL A 45 -6.09 -17.48 -3.59
N ALA A 46 -5.23 -17.30 -4.60
CA ALA A 46 -3.99 -18.03 -4.73
C ALA A 46 -2.79 -17.10 -4.45
N LEU A 47 -1.93 -17.48 -3.51
CA LEU A 47 -0.75 -16.72 -3.12
C LEU A 47 0.51 -17.48 -3.57
N VAL A 48 1.22 -16.92 -4.55
CA VAL A 48 2.49 -17.44 -5.05
C VAL A 48 3.61 -16.58 -4.46
N LEU A 49 4.19 -17.05 -3.36
CA LEU A 49 5.15 -16.32 -2.53
C LEU A 49 6.56 -16.89 -2.71
N LEU A 50 7.32 -16.28 -3.60
CA LEU A 50 8.61 -16.74 -4.13
C LEU A 50 9.83 -16.06 -3.51
N ASP A 51 9.67 -14.88 -2.89
CA ASP A 51 10.81 -14.08 -2.42
C ASP A 51 11.28 -14.49 -1.01
N ASP A 52 10.34 -14.64 -0.08
CA ASP A 52 10.64 -14.92 1.33
C ASP A 52 10.86 -16.43 1.62
N PRO A 53 11.64 -16.77 2.66
CA PRO A 53 11.78 -18.16 3.10
C PRO A 53 10.44 -18.71 3.64
N PRO A 54 10.14 -20.01 3.46
CA PRO A 54 8.87 -20.61 3.89
C PRO A 54 8.53 -20.40 5.37
N SER A 55 9.54 -20.37 6.25
CA SER A 55 9.33 -20.10 7.68
C SER A 55 8.78 -18.70 7.96
N LEU A 56 9.26 -17.70 7.23
CA LEU A 56 8.79 -16.32 7.35
C LEU A 56 7.39 -16.16 6.75
N ILE A 57 7.12 -16.81 5.61
CA ILE A 57 5.79 -16.85 5.00
C ILE A 57 4.78 -17.46 5.97
N LYS A 58 5.09 -18.64 6.53
CA LYS A 58 4.22 -19.31 7.51
C LYS A 58 3.96 -18.43 8.73
N LYS A 59 5.00 -17.78 9.25
CA LYS A 59 4.85 -16.82 10.35
C LYS A 59 3.89 -15.69 9.97
N ARG A 60 4.10 -15.03 8.82
CA ARG A 60 3.22 -13.93 8.37
C ARG A 60 1.78 -14.39 8.17
N LEU A 61 1.55 -15.54 7.55
CA LEU A 61 0.19 -16.05 7.34
C LEU A 61 -0.52 -16.31 8.67
N LYS A 62 0.21 -16.87 9.66
CA LYS A 62 -0.30 -17.04 11.02
C LYS A 62 -0.59 -15.71 11.71
N ASP A 63 0.38 -14.79 11.69
CA ASP A 63 0.26 -13.47 12.34
C ASP A 63 -0.89 -12.66 11.73
N TYR A 64 -1.10 -12.79 10.41
CA TYR A 64 -2.20 -12.18 9.69
C TYR A 64 -3.50 -12.99 9.79
N GLY A 65 -3.56 -14.10 10.52
CA GLY A 65 -4.79 -14.88 10.70
C GLY A 65 -5.43 -15.34 9.38
N PHE A 66 -4.60 -15.85 8.45
CA PHE A 66 -5.09 -16.59 7.29
C PHE A 66 -5.56 -17.98 7.76
N ASP A 67 -6.85 -18.08 8.08
CA ASP A 67 -7.51 -19.29 8.57
C ASP A 67 -8.81 -19.52 7.77
N SER A 68 -8.69 -19.52 6.44
CA SER A 68 -9.83 -19.61 5.53
C SER A 68 -9.52 -20.61 4.43
N ASP A 69 -10.44 -21.53 4.20
CA ASP A 69 -10.40 -22.52 3.11
C ASP A 69 -10.28 -21.84 1.72
N ASN A 70 -10.60 -20.55 1.62
CA ASN A 70 -10.44 -19.76 0.40
C ASN A 70 -8.99 -19.34 0.13
N VAL A 71 -8.01 -19.73 0.95
CA VAL A 71 -6.61 -19.27 0.82
C VAL A 71 -5.72 -20.45 0.44
N HIS A 72 -5.17 -20.37 -0.76
CA HIS A 72 -4.24 -21.38 -1.26
C HIS A 72 -2.85 -20.76 -1.39
N VAL A 73 -1.85 -21.36 -0.75
CA VAL A 73 -0.48 -20.81 -0.75
C VAL A 73 0.49 -21.77 -1.42
N SER A 74 1.28 -21.23 -2.35
CA SER A 74 2.46 -21.87 -2.90
C SER A 74 3.71 -21.06 -2.56
N THR A 75 4.67 -21.74 -1.92
CA THR A 75 6.02 -21.22 -1.69
C THR A 75 7.05 -21.95 -2.56
N ALA A 76 6.58 -22.70 -3.56
CA ALA A 76 7.43 -23.52 -4.39
C ALA A 76 8.37 -22.63 -5.21
N ARG A 77 9.67 -22.90 -5.12
CA ARG A 77 10.64 -22.37 -6.08
C ARG A 77 10.50 -23.22 -7.34
N PHE A 78 9.56 -22.84 -8.20
CA PHE A 78 9.31 -23.56 -9.44
C PHE A 78 10.62 -23.76 -10.20
N ARG A 79 10.89 -25.01 -10.60
CA ARG A 79 11.99 -25.31 -11.52
C ARG A 79 11.59 -24.70 -12.87
N GLU A 80 12.51 -23.93 -13.44
CA GLU A 80 12.21 -22.77 -14.31
C GLU A 80 11.48 -23.08 -15.62
N ASP A 81 11.44 -24.34 -16.05
CA ASP A 81 10.90 -24.70 -17.37
C ASP A 81 9.37 -24.94 -17.36
N ASN A 82 8.77 -25.24 -16.20
CA ASN A 82 7.33 -25.60 -16.13
C ASN A 82 6.49 -24.75 -15.17
N PHE A 83 6.98 -23.56 -14.80
CA PHE A 83 6.27 -22.62 -13.91
C PHE A 83 4.85 -22.35 -14.40
N PHE A 84 4.69 -21.97 -15.68
CA PHE A 84 3.41 -21.55 -16.24
C PHE A 84 2.43 -22.72 -16.36
N GLU A 85 2.91 -23.91 -16.72
CA GLU A 85 2.06 -25.11 -16.80
C GLU A 85 1.54 -25.51 -15.42
N GLN A 86 2.42 -25.57 -14.41
CA GLN A 86 2.00 -25.86 -13.04
C GLN A 86 1.04 -24.80 -12.50
N LEU A 87 1.37 -23.52 -12.71
CA LEU A 87 0.49 -22.43 -12.32
C LEU A 87 -0.89 -22.58 -12.97
N GLU A 88 -0.96 -22.86 -14.27
CA GLU A 88 -2.22 -23.04 -14.98
C GLU A 88 -3.02 -24.25 -14.45
N ASP A 89 -2.37 -25.37 -14.20
CA ASP A 89 -3.01 -26.57 -13.65
C ASP A 89 -3.58 -26.30 -12.24
N ASP A 90 -2.79 -25.67 -11.38
CA ASP A 90 -3.21 -25.30 -10.03
C ASP A 90 -4.39 -24.31 -10.06
N LEU A 91 -4.32 -23.30 -10.92
CA LEU A 91 -5.38 -22.29 -11.06
C LEU A 91 -6.67 -22.87 -11.66
N LYS A 92 -6.59 -23.87 -12.54
CA LYS A 92 -7.78 -24.59 -13.05
C LYS A 92 -8.49 -25.40 -11.97
N ILE A 93 -7.73 -25.91 -11.00
CA ILE A 93 -8.27 -26.65 -9.85
C ILE A 93 -8.89 -25.67 -8.85
N ILE A 94 -8.11 -24.67 -8.41
CA ILE A 94 -8.50 -23.70 -7.38
C ILE A 94 -9.61 -22.76 -7.86
N LYS A 95 -9.57 -22.36 -9.14
CA LYS A 95 -10.43 -21.34 -9.76
C LYS A 95 -10.50 -20.05 -8.92
N PRO A 96 -9.36 -19.43 -8.58
CA PRO A 96 -9.36 -18.28 -7.72
C PRO A 96 -9.96 -17.05 -8.40
N SER A 97 -10.52 -16.16 -7.59
CA SER A 97 -10.92 -14.83 -8.03
C SER A 97 -9.75 -13.84 -8.08
N PHE A 98 -8.68 -14.14 -7.34
CA PHE A 98 -7.50 -13.29 -7.18
C PHE A 98 -6.23 -14.12 -7.04
N VAL A 99 -5.17 -13.71 -7.72
CA VAL A 99 -3.85 -14.36 -7.71
C VAL A 99 -2.78 -13.33 -7.38
N LEU A 100 -2.02 -13.57 -6.31
CA LEU A 100 -0.84 -12.79 -5.95
C LEU A 100 0.44 -13.48 -6.42
N ILE A 101 1.28 -12.77 -7.16
CA ILE A 101 2.64 -13.20 -7.51
C ILE A 101 3.65 -12.28 -6.81
N ASP A 102 4.29 -12.78 -5.75
CA ASP A 102 5.32 -12.06 -4.99
C ASP A 102 6.67 -12.79 -5.06
N THR A 103 7.59 -12.44 -5.95
CA THR A 103 7.67 -11.24 -6.80
C THR A 103 7.76 -11.65 -8.27
N LEU A 104 7.26 -10.79 -9.17
CA LEU A 104 7.22 -11.03 -10.62
C LEU A 104 8.58 -11.44 -11.17
N ILE A 105 9.67 -10.88 -10.65
CA ILE A 105 11.00 -11.15 -11.21
C ILE A 105 11.47 -12.59 -10.98
N LYS A 106 10.97 -13.26 -9.95
CA LYS A 106 11.31 -14.67 -9.67
C LYS A 106 10.63 -15.64 -10.63
N THR A 107 9.74 -15.16 -11.50
CA THR A 107 9.07 -15.97 -12.54
C THR A 107 9.76 -15.86 -13.89
N VAL A 108 10.78 -15.00 -14.04
CA VAL A 108 11.57 -14.90 -15.28
C VAL A 108 12.48 -16.12 -15.39
N PRO A 109 12.36 -16.96 -16.44
CA PRO A 109 13.27 -18.09 -16.64
C PRO A 109 14.72 -17.60 -16.82
N ARG A 110 15.71 -18.26 -16.21
CA ARG A 110 17.13 -17.82 -16.31
C ARG A 110 17.67 -17.84 -17.74
N CYS A 111 17.05 -18.61 -18.64
CA CYS A 111 17.41 -18.70 -20.04
C CYS A 111 16.99 -17.47 -20.87
N MET A 112 16.14 -16.60 -20.35
CA MET A 112 15.58 -15.46 -21.10
C MET A 112 16.42 -14.17 -21.03
N GLY A 113 17.53 -14.14 -20.30
CA GLY A 113 18.42 -12.97 -20.26
C GLY A 113 18.18 -12.05 -19.06
N SER A 114 18.46 -10.75 -19.21
CA SER A 114 18.42 -9.77 -18.11
C SER A 114 17.00 -9.27 -17.87
N GLU A 115 16.62 -9.11 -16.60
CA GLU A 115 15.37 -8.46 -16.15
C GLU A 115 15.11 -7.06 -16.73
N ASN A 116 16.16 -6.42 -17.24
CA ASN A 116 16.10 -5.09 -17.83
C ASN A 116 15.78 -5.11 -19.33
N ASP A 117 15.58 -6.30 -19.92
CA ASP A 117 15.18 -6.46 -21.31
C ASP A 117 13.66 -6.35 -21.46
N ALA A 118 13.22 -5.29 -22.14
CA ALA A 118 11.81 -5.05 -22.43
C ALA A 118 11.14 -6.24 -23.13
N THR A 119 11.86 -6.94 -24.00
CA THR A 119 11.37 -8.09 -24.77
C THR A 119 11.02 -9.26 -23.85
N VAL A 120 11.84 -9.50 -22.82
CA VAL A 120 11.63 -10.56 -21.83
C VAL A 120 10.38 -10.26 -21.01
N MET A 121 10.22 -8.99 -20.63
CA MET A 121 9.10 -8.52 -19.83
C MET A 121 7.78 -8.52 -20.62
N ASP A 122 7.80 -8.20 -21.91
CA ASP A 122 6.65 -8.33 -22.81
C ASP A 122 6.24 -9.79 -22.99
N GLU A 123 7.20 -10.69 -23.22
CA GLU A 123 6.90 -12.13 -23.33
C GLU A 123 6.34 -12.69 -22.02
N LEU A 124 6.88 -12.26 -20.87
CA LEU A 124 6.37 -12.64 -19.57
C LEU A 124 4.92 -12.18 -19.37
N ALA A 125 4.61 -10.94 -19.74
CA ALA A 125 3.25 -10.40 -19.66
C ALA A 125 2.28 -11.19 -20.55
N GLU A 126 2.67 -11.53 -21.77
CA GLU A 126 1.88 -12.35 -22.70
C GLU A 126 1.61 -13.76 -22.13
N ARG A 127 2.61 -14.39 -21.48
CA ARG A 127 2.41 -15.70 -20.83
C ARG A 127 1.38 -15.63 -19.70
N PHE A 128 1.45 -14.61 -18.84
CA PHE A 128 0.45 -14.41 -17.79
C PHE A 128 -0.94 -14.08 -18.35
N TYR A 129 -1.02 -13.33 -19.45
CA TYR A 129 -2.28 -13.07 -20.14
C TYR A 129 -2.94 -14.38 -20.61
N ARG A 130 -2.16 -15.30 -21.20
CA ARG A 130 -2.65 -16.63 -21.60
C ARG A 130 -3.10 -17.47 -20.43
N VAL A 131 -2.32 -17.51 -19.34
CA VAL A 131 -2.75 -18.22 -18.12
C VAL A 131 -4.06 -17.63 -17.60
N ALA A 132 -4.21 -16.30 -17.57
CA ALA A 132 -5.44 -15.66 -17.16
C ALA A 132 -6.62 -16.08 -18.05
N GLU A 133 -6.47 -16.02 -19.37
CA GLU A 133 -7.48 -16.45 -20.33
C GLU A 133 -7.89 -17.92 -20.14
N ASN A 134 -6.93 -18.83 -20.01
CA ASN A 134 -7.15 -20.26 -19.81
C ASN A 134 -7.82 -20.58 -18.45
N CYS A 135 -7.66 -19.70 -17.46
CA CYS A 135 -8.17 -19.89 -16.10
C CYS A 135 -9.43 -19.08 -15.78
N GLY A 136 -10.09 -18.48 -16.79
CA GLY A 136 -11.34 -17.74 -16.60
C GLY A 136 -11.17 -16.31 -16.07
N TYR A 137 -10.03 -15.68 -16.39
CA TYR A 137 -9.66 -14.30 -16.06
C TYR A 137 -9.71 -13.98 -14.55
N PRO A 138 -8.93 -14.68 -13.70
CA PRO A 138 -8.71 -14.21 -12.34
C PRO A 138 -8.00 -12.84 -12.35
N THR A 139 -8.19 -12.03 -11.31
CA THR A 139 -7.38 -10.81 -11.14
C THR A 139 -5.98 -11.19 -10.70
N PHE A 140 -4.95 -10.79 -11.44
CA PHE A 140 -3.56 -10.95 -11.02
C PHE A 140 -3.01 -9.66 -10.39
N LEU A 141 -2.30 -9.81 -9.28
CA LEU A 141 -1.47 -8.76 -8.69
C LEU A 141 -0.01 -9.20 -8.66
N PHE A 142 0.84 -8.47 -9.38
CA PHE A 142 2.26 -8.72 -9.49
C PHE A 142 3.03 -7.73 -8.63
N ILE A 143 3.85 -8.22 -7.70
CA ILE A 143 4.76 -7.35 -6.95
C ILE A 143 6.03 -7.12 -7.77
N HIS A 144 6.45 -5.86 -7.88
CA HIS A 144 7.68 -5.48 -8.55
C HIS A 144 8.43 -4.38 -7.78
N HIS A 145 9.76 -4.38 -7.87
CA HIS A 145 10.58 -3.34 -7.25
C HIS A 145 10.82 -2.19 -8.24
N VAL A 146 10.64 -0.94 -7.81
CA VAL A 146 11.11 0.21 -8.60
C VAL A 146 12.62 0.34 -8.46
N ASN A 147 13.25 1.00 -9.43
CA ASN A 147 14.69 1.18 -9.39
C ASN A 147 15.11 2.40 -8.55
N LYS A 148 16.43 2.59 -8.40
CA LYS A 148 17.04 3.64 -7.56
C LYS A 148 16.65 5.08 -7.93
N SER A 149 16.12 5.33 -9.12
CA SER A 149 15.71 6.67 -9.56
C SER A 149 14.23 6.98 -9.26
N GLY A 150 13.51 6.08 -8.56
CA GLY A 150 12.11 6.27 -8.19
C GLY A 150 11.10 6.15 -9.32
N GLY A 151 11.57 6.16 -10.58
CA GLY A 151 10.80 5.67 -11.72
C GLY A 151 10.94 4.15 -11.83
N VAL A 152 9.98 3.51 -12.47
CA VAL A 152 10.08 2.07 -12.76
C VAL A 152 10.95 1.83 -14.01
N ARG A 153 12.14 2.45 -14.05
CA ARG A 153 13.08 2.35 -15.18
C ARG A 153 13.63 0.92 -15.22
N GLY A 154 13.44 0.26 -16.36
CA GLY A 154 13.65 -1.18 -16.58
C GLY A 154 12.33 -1.91 -16.88
N SER A 155 11.17 -1.29 -16.62
CA SER A 155 9.86 -1.96 -16.66
C SER A 155 8.81 -1.27 -17.56
N THR A 156 9.18 -0.28 -18.38
CA THR A 156 8.22 0.43 -19.26
C THR A 156 7.41 -0.53 -20.14
N ALA A 157 7.97 -1.70 -20.45
CA ALA A 157 7.30 -2.84 -21.06
C ALA A 157 6.12 -3.35 -20.21
N ILE A 158 6.35 -3.75 -18.95
CA ILE A 158 5.29 -4.24 -18.05
C ILE A 158 4.31 -3.13 -17.64
N GLU A 159 4.77 -1.91 -17.42
CA GLU A 159 3.87 -0.77 -17.18
C GLU A 159 2.95 -0.54 -18.39
N GLY A 160 3.49 -0.64 -19.60
CA GLY A 160 2.71 -0.54 -20.84
C GLY A 160 1.77 -1.71 -21.08
N ALA A 161 2.14 -2.90 -20.61
CA ALA A 161 1.37 -4.13 -20.77
C ALA A 161 0.28 -4.33 -19.69
N THR A 162 0.35 -3.63 -18.56
CA THR A 162 -0.64 -3.75 -17.48
C THR A 162 -1.68 -2.63 -17.54
N PRO A 163 -2.99 -2.94 -17.45
CA PRO A 163 -4.04 -1.91 -17.46
C PRO A 163 -4.05 -1.01 -16.21
N MET A 164 -3.37 -1.41 -15.13
CA MET A 164 -3.26 -0.67 -13.88
C MET A 164 -1.91 -0.87 -13.21
N VAL A 165 -1.28 0.23 -12.79
CA VAL A 165 -0.07 0.26 -11.97
C VAL A 165 -0.38 0.99 -10.67
N ILE A 166 -0.07 0.36 -9.54
CA ILE A 166 -0.14 0.94 -8.20
C ILE A 166 1.28 1.24 -7.76
N LEU A 167 1.61 2.52 -7.61
CA LEU A 167 2.89 2.99 -7.10
C LEU A 167 2.80 3.25 -5.61
N THR A 168 3.78 2.74 -4.86
CA THR A 168 3.87 2.89 -3.42
C THR A 168 5.19 3.49 -2.99
N VAL A 169 5.12 4.53 -2.15
CA VAL A 169 6.29 5.24 -1.61
C VAL A 169 6.11 5.39 -0.11
N ARG A 170 7.09 4.95 0.67
CA ARG A 170 7.10 5.15 2.13
C ARG A 170 7.49 6.60 2.42
N GLU A 171 6.66 7.29 3.21
CA GLU A 171 6.88 8.65 3.67
C GLU A 171 6.63 8.69 5.19
N GLY A 172 7.70 8.71 5.98
CA GLY A 172 7.60 8.53 7.44
C GLY A 172 7.11 7.12 7.78
N ASP A 173 6.07 7.05 8.61
CA ASP A 173 5.43 5.81 9.03
C ASP A 173 4.34 5.34 8.04
N ASP A 174 3.90 6.23 7.16
CA ASP A 174 2.83 6.00 6.21
C ASP A 174 3.36 5.61 4.81
N VAL A 175 2.44 5.15 3.97
CA VAL A 175 2.70 4.81 2.56
C VAL A 175 1.81 5.66 1.68
N LYS A 176 2.41 6.48 0.82
CA LYS A 176 1.71 7.14 -0.28
C LYS A 176 1.40 6.11 -1.36
N VAL A 177 0.14 6.06 -1.79
CA VAL A 177 -0.37 5.23 -2.88
C VAL A 177 -0.79 6.13 -4.04
N GLU A 178 -0.34 5.79 -5.25
CA GLU A 178 -0.69 6.46 -6.49
C GLU A 178 -1.12 5.42 -7.51
N ILE A 179 -2.25 5.65 -8.19
CA ILE A 179 -2.85 4.71 -9.15
C ILE A 179 -2.76 5.29 -10.55
N GLN A 180 -2.11 4.56 -11.44
CA GLN A 180 -1.99 4.89 -12.85
C GLN A 180 -2.78 3.88 -13.68
N TRP A 181 -3.80 4.36 -14.39
CA TRP A 181 -4.69 3.54 -15.22
C TRP A 181 -5.43 4.41 -16.24
N LYS A 182 -6.27 3.80 -17.08
CA LYS A 182 -7.08 4.50 -18.11
C LYS A 182 -8.48 4.92 -17.65
N LEU A 183 -8.88 4.59 -16.42
CA LEU A 183 -10.18 4.96 -15.84
C LEU A 183 -10.13 6.37 -15.25
N GLU A 184 -11.18 6.78 -14.55
CA GLU A 184 -11.23 8.05 -13.84
C GLU A 184 -10.01 8.19 -12.91
N PRO A 185 -9.28 9.32 -12.97
CA PRO A 185 -8.16 9.57 -12.06
C PRO A 185 -8.58 9.46 -10.60
N ILE A 186 -7.74 8.83 -9.79
CA ILE A 186 -7.89 8.78 -8.34
C ILE A 186 -6.79 9.65 -7.75
N ASP A 187 -7.18 10.59 -6.90
CA ASP A 187 -6.21 11.39 -6.15
C ASP A 187 -5.31 10.47 -5.32
N PRO A 188 -3.97 10.67 -5.34
CA PRO A 188 -3.08 9.92 -4.48
C PRO A 188 -3.52 10.03 -3.02
N PHE A 189 -3.35 8.97 -2.26
CA PHE A 189 -3.78 8.91 -0.86
C PHE A 189 -2.72 8.24 0.01
N TYR A 190 -2.78 8.50 1.32
CA TYR A 190 -1.94 7.81 2.29
C TYR A 190 -2.68 6.61 2.88
N ILE A 191 -1.92 5.53 3.10
CA ILE A 191 -2.34 4.41 3.93
C ILE A 191 -1.35 4.24 5.08
N THR A 192 -1.86 3.73 6.21
CA THR A 192 -1.07 3.42 7.39
C THR A 192 -1.30 1.98 7.83
N PHE A 193 -0.31 1.37 8.46
CA PHE A 193 -0.42 0.00 8.97
C PHE A 193 -0.99 0.02 10.38
N ASP A 194 -2.15 -0.59 10.56
CA ASP A 194 -2.76 -0.84 11.86
C ASP A 194 -2.20 -2.16 12.41
N SER A 195 -1.24 -2.03 13.34
CA SER A 195 -0.59 -3.18 13.97
C SER A 195 -1.51 -4.02 14.85
N GLU A 196 -2.58 -3.44 15.40
CA GLU A 196 -3.50 -4.18 16.27
C GLU A 196 -4.34 -5.17 15.45
N ASN A 197 -4.77 -4.74 14.26
CA ASN A 197 -5.61 -5.54 13.38
C ASN A 197 -4.82 -6.26 12.27
N SER A 198 -3.51 -5.95 12.13
CA SER A 198 -2.68 -6.40 11.01
C SER A 198 -3.30 -6.07 9.64
N THR A 199 -3.84 -4.86 9.51
CA THR A 199 -4.52 -4.37 8.29
C THR A 199 -4.03 -2.98 7.91
N PHE A 200 -4.25 -2.55 6.68
CA PHE A 200 -4.02 -1.17 6.26
C PHE A 200 -5.30 -0.34 6.32
N LYS A 201 -5.14 0.93 6.71
CA LYS A 201 -6.21 1.93 6.72
C LYS A 201 -5.84 3.09 5.81
N GLN A 202 -6.81 3.59 5.05
CA GLN A 202 -6.66 4.82 4.27
C GLN A 202 -6.84 6.03 5.19
N LEU A 203 -5.88 6.96 5.19
CA LEU A 203 -5.92 8.19 6.00
C LEU A 203 -6.70 9.32 5.30
N GLY A 204 -6.63 9.39 3.98
CA GLY A 204 -7.21 10.47 3.17
C GLY A 204 -6.37 10.74 1.93
N SER A 205 -6.82 11.67 1.08
CA SER A 205 -6.01 12.11 -0.06
C SER A 205 -4.71 12.78 0.43
N VAL A 206 -3.69 12.82 -0.42
CA VAL A 206 -2.41 13.47 -0.10
C VAL A 206 -2.61 14.96 0.19
N GLU A 207 -3.56 15.60 -0.50
CA GLU A 207 -3.90 17.00 -0.26
C GLU A 207 -4.58 17.17 1.10
N GLU A 208 -5.60 16.36 1.41
CA GLU A 208 -6.32 16.39 2.69
C GLU A 208 -5.37 16.21 3.88
N VAL A 209 -4.52 15.18 3.84
CA VAL A 209 -3.59 14.86 4.93
C VAL A 209 -2.55 15.98 5.11
N LYS A 210 -2.03 16.54 4.01
CA LYS A 210 -1.06 17.66 4.09
C LYS A 210 -1.71 18.94 4.59
N THR A 211 -2.93 19.24 4.17
CA THR A 211 -3.68 20.39 4.68
C THR A 211 -3.94 20.24 6.17
N GLN A 212 -4.34 19.06 6.64
CA GLN A 212 -4.55 18.78 8.06
C GLN A 212 -3.27 18.99 8.88
N GLN A 213 -2.12 18.50 8.40
CA GLN A 213 -0.83 18.71 9.07
C GLN A 213 -0.48 20.20 9.20
N ILE A 214 -0.70 20.97 8.14
CA ILE A 214 -0.47 22.43 8.15
C ILE A 214 -1.44 23.11 9.11
N GLU A 215 -2.69 22.67 9.15
CA GLU A 215 -3.72 23.16 10.07
C GLU A 215 -3.30 22.94 11.53
N ASP A 216 -2.85 21.74 11.88
CA ASP A 216 -2.43 21.39 13.25
C ASP A 216 -1.16 22.14 13.67
N GLU A 217 -0.17 22.25 12.78
CA GLU A 217 1.04 23.06 13.01
C GLU A 217 0.70 24.54 13.24
N ALA A 218 -0.17 25.11 12.40
CA ALA A 218 -0.62 26.49 12.52
C ALA A 218 -1.43 26.73 13.80
N PHE A 219 -2.28 25.77 14.18
CA PHE A 219 -3.06 25.82 15.41
C PHE A 219 -2.15 25.83 16.64
N ASN A 220 -1.16 24.94 16.70
CA ASN A 220 -0.21 24.90 17.80
C ASN A 220 0.57 26.21 17.94
N TYR A 221 1.07 26.76 16.82
CA TYR A 221 1.76 28.05 16.84
C TYR A 221 0.86 29.20 17.29
N LEU A 222 -0.35 29.33 16.73
CA LEU A 222 -1.28 30.42 17.07
C LEU A 222 -1.88 30.29 18.47
N SER A 223 -1.90 29.10 19.06
CA SER A 223 -2.29 28.90 20.46
C SER A 223 -1.34 29.61 21.43
N GLU A 224 -0.07 29.74 21.05
CA GLU A 224 0.95 30.43 21.85
C GLU A 224 1.11 31.90 21.43
N ALA A 225 1.12 32.18 20.12
CA ALA A 225 1.35 33.52 19.58
C ALA A 225 0.11 34.43 19.64
N GLY A 226 -1.09 33.85 19.73
CA GLY A 226 -2.38 34.56 19.73
C GLY A 226 -2.84 34.96 18.32
N GLU A 227 -2.09 35.84 17.65
CA GLU A 227 -2.36 36.24 16.26
C GLU A 227 -1.08 36.53 15.47
N ASP A 228 -1.09 36.23 14.18
CA ASP A 228 0.02 36.57 13.27
C ASP A 228 -0.47 36.68 11.81
N THR A 229 0.32 37.31 10.96
CA THR A 229 0.12 37.30 9.51
C THR A 229 0.30 35.89 8.94
N GLY A 230 -0.38 35.58 7.83
CA GLY A 230 -0.22 34.27 7.18
C GLY A 230 1.23 33.98 6.75
N ASN A 231 2.01 35.02 6.41
CA ASN A 231 3.44 34.88 6.15
C ASN A 231 4.26 34.60 7.42
N GLY A 232 3.88 35.20 8.55
CA GLY A 232 4.49 34.94 9.85
C GLY A 232 4.27 33.50 10.29
N VAL A 233 3.02 33.03 10.22
CA VAL A 233 2.66 31.63 10.47
C VAL A 233 3.46 30.70 9.56
N ALA A 234 3.44 30.93 8.24
CA ALA A 234 4.16 30.09 7.28
C ALA A 234 5.66 30.00 7.58
N LYS A 235 6.29 31.11 7.96
CA LYS A 235 7.70 31.13 8.37
C LYS A 235 7.93 30.34 9.66
N ALA A 236 7.04 30.47 10.65
CA ALA A 236 7.16 29.79 11.94
C ALA A 236 7.05 28.26 11.80
N ILE A 237 6.11 27.77 10.99
CA ILE A 237 5.88 26.33 10.79
C ILE A 237 6.72 25.72 9.65
N GLY A 238 7.58 26.52 8.99
CA GLY A 238 8.45 26.05 7.91
C GLY A 238 7.70 25.62 6.63
N ARG A 239 6.54 26.23 6.35
CA ARG A 239 5.70 25.92 5.17
C ARG A 239 5.70 27.06 4.15
N ARG A 240 5.27 26.78 2.92
CA ARG A 240 5.11 27.83 1.92
C ARG A 240 3.87 28.66 2.23
N ALA A 241 3.98 29.98 2.12
CA ALA A 241 2.89 30.90 2.41
C ALA A 241 1.60 30.56 1.63
N GLU A 242 1.71 30.16 0.36
CA GLU A 242 0.57 29.76 -0.46
C GLU A 242 -0.24 28.61 0.17
N GLN A 243 0.43 27.59 0.71
CA GLN A 243 -0.24 26.44 1.33
C GLN A 243 -0.96 26.85 2.61
N VAL A 244 -0.34 27.73 3.39
CA VAL A 244 -0.94 28.27 4.62
C VAL A 244 -2.16 29.14 4.31
N TYR A 245 -2.10 30.00 3.29
CA TYR A 245 -3.26 30.79 2.88
C TYR A 245 -4.39 29.93 2.30
N ARG A 246 -4.06 28.84 1.59
CA ARG A 246 -5.05 27.88 1.10
C ARG A 246 -5.75 27.20 2.28
N MET A 247 -4.98 26.65 3.22
CA MET A 247 -5.50 26.05 4.46
C MET A 247 -6.41 27.02 5.23
N PHE A 248 -5.98 28.28 5.46
CA PHE A 248 -6.81 29.26 6.17
C PHE A 248 -8.13 29.59 5.47
N LYS A 249 -8.21 29.39 4.14
CA LYS A 249 -9.43 29.62 3.39
C LYS A 249 -10.41 28.45 3.52
N GLU A 250 -9.90 27.25 3.74
CA GLU A 250 -10.66 25.99 3.80
C GLU A 250 -11.00 25.58 5.24
N SER A 251 -10.26 26.08 6.23
CA SER A 251 -10.40 25.76 7.64
C SER A 251 -11.35 26.70 8.38
N ASP A 252 -12.27 26.11 9.15
CA ASP A 252 -13.14 26.83 10.09
C ASP A 252 -12.50 27.06 11.48
N ARG A 253 -11.31 26.49 11.73
CA ARG A 253 -10.57 26.62 13.01
C ARG A 253 -9.89 27.97 13.17
N PHE A 254 -9.83 28.77 12.12
CA PHE A 254 -9.16 30.06 12.14
C PHE A 254 -10.09 31.18 11.70
N LYS A 255 -9.83 32.37 12.23
CA LYS A 255 -10.48 33.61 11.82
C LYS A 255 -9.40 34.65 11.53
N PHE A 256 -9.74 35.66 10.73
CA PHE A 256 -8.83 36.77 10.48
C PHE A 256 -9.46 38.13 10.76
N ARG A 257 -8.61 39.09 11.12
CA ARG A 257 -8.95 40.52 11.15
C ARG A 257 -8.00 41.32 10.27
N GLU A 258 -8.48 42.46 9.77
CA GLU A 258 -7.63 43.39 9.03
C GLU A 258 -6.95 44.37 9.99
N ASP A 259 -5.63 44.43 9.93
CA ASP A 259 -4.83 45.45 10.59
C ASP A 259 -4.48 46.58 9.61
N LYS A 260 -4.87 47.81 9.98
CA LYS A 260 -4.72 49.04 9.19
C LYS A 260 -3.66 49.98 9.79
N SER A 261 -2.88 49.53 10.76
CA SER A 261 -1.92 50.36 11.52
C SER A 261 -0.69 50.81 10.71
N GLY A 262 -0.46 50.29 9.50
CA GLY A 262 0.71 50.60 8.66
C GLY A 262 0.41 51.36 7.36
N GLN A 263 1.44 51.96 6.75
CA GLN A 263 1.35 52.50 5.39
C GLN A 263 1.30 51.35 4.36
N GLY A 264 0.15 51.17 3.69
CA GLY A 264 -0.03 50.18 2.63
C GLY A 264 -1.39 49.49 2.65
N ARG A 265 -1.52 48.35 1.95
CA ARG A 265 -2.73 47.52 2.03
C ARG A 265 -2.88 46.93 3.45
N PRO A 266 -4.11 46.85 3.98
CA PRO A 266 -4.37 46.22 5.27
C PRO A 266 -3.80 44.80 5.32
N ARG A 267 -3.13 44.45 6.43
CA ARG A 267 -2.60 43.10 6.65
C ARG A 267 -3.69 42.23 7.26
N LYS A 268 -3.76 40.96 6.84
CA LYS A 268 -4.62 39.98 7.51
C LYS A 268 -3.85 39.32 8.65
N LEU A 269 -4.34 39.47 9.87
CA LEU A 269 -3.87 38.75 11.06
C LEU A 269 -4.84 37.61 11.33
N TYR A 270 -4.30 36.39 11.40
CA TYR A 270 -5.02 35.15 11.65
C TYR A 270 -4.87 34.76 13.12
N SER A 271 -5.93 34.22 13.70
CA SER A 271 -6.01 33.75 15.09
C SER A 271 -6.93 32.53 15.17
N ILE A 272 -6.86 31.79 16.27
CA ILE A 272 -7.75 30.64 16.49
C ILE A 272 -9.19 31.11 16.66
N ASN A 273 -10.10 30.38 16.04
CA ASN A 273 -11.52 30.58 16.17
C ASN A 273 -12.06 29.84 17.42
N SER A 274 -12.17 30.55 18.53
CA SER A 274 -12.62 30.02 19.84
C SER A 274 -14.00 29.35 19.85
N SER A 275 -14.82 29.50 18.80
CA SER A 275 -16.08 28.77 18.65
C SER A 275 -15.92 27.34 18.11
N SER A 276 -14.72 26.95 17.67
CA SER A 276 -14.43 25.63 17.07
C SER A 276 -13.86 24.59 18.06
N GLU A 277 -13.63 24.95 19.33
CA GLU A 277 -13.03 24.08 20.37
C GLU A 277 -13.91 22.88 20.80
N SER A 278 -15.14 22.75 20.29
CA SER A 278 -16.10 21.73 20.74
C SER A 278 -16.20 20.49 19.85
N GLY A 279 -15.32 20.31 18.85
CA GLY A 279 -15.49 19.22 17.87
C GLY A 279 -14.24 18.73 17.14
N SER A 280 -13.16 18.35 17.84
CA SER A 280 -12.11 17.54 17.21
C SER A 280 -11.72 16.32 18.05
N THR A 281 -12.08 15.14 17.55
CA THR A 281 -11.48 13.87 17.95
C THR A 281 -10.05 13.83 17.41
N ALA A 282 -9.09 13.92 18.32
CA ALA A 282 -7.66 13.83 18.02
C ALA A 282 -7.31 12.44 17.43
N TYR A 283 -6.90 12.41 16.15
CA TYR A 283 -6.04 11.33 15.67
C TYR A 283 -4.62 11.66 16.14
N GLY A 284 -4.23 11.08 17.28
CA GLY A 284 -2.88 11.21 17.81
C GLY A 284 -1.89 10.46 16.92
N PHE A 285 -1.03 11.20 16.21
CA PHE A 285 0.23 10.65 15.71
C PHE A 285 1.13 10.36 16.92
N SER A 286 1.21 9.11 17.34
CA SER A 286 2.11 8.69 18.42
C SER A 286 3.53 8.52 17.87
N SER A 287 4.40 9.47 18.20
CA SER A 287 5.84 9.34 18.07
C SER A 287 6.42 8.75 19.36
N GLN A 288 6.58 7.43 19.47
CA GLN A 288 7.48 6.85 20.48
C GLN A 288 8.22 5.61 19.97
N SER A 289 9.54 5.75 19.91
CA SER A 289 10.52 4.67 19.96
C SER A 289 10.58 4.07 21.37
N LYS A 290 10.65 2.74 21.47
CA LYS A 290 11.47 2.00 22.45
C LYS A 290 11.43 0.49 22.20
N ASP A 291 12.63 -0.08 22.11
CA ASP A 291 12.95 -1.49 22.39
C ASP A 291 12.70 -1.77 23.88
N PRO A 292 12.25 -2.98 24.26
CA PRO A 292 13.16 -3.81 25.03
C PRO A 292 13.07 -5.32 24.77
N SER A 293 14.24 -5.92 24.89
CA SER A 293 14.57 -7.33 24.97
C SER A 293 13.95 -8.09 26.15
N GLY A 294 13.81 -9.41 25.96
CA GLY A 294 14.06 -10.43 26.99
C GLY A 294 12.84 -11.03 27.71
N ASN A 295 12.35 -12.18 27.25
CA ASN A 295 12.61 -13.46 27.92
C ASN A 295 11.93 -14.65 27.23
N GLU A 296 12.63 -15.78 27.31
CA GLU A 296 12.25 -17.13 26.91
C GLU A 296 11.07 -17.66 27.73
N ILE A 297 10.16 -18.38 27.07
CA ILE A 297 9.36 -19.44 27.68
C ILE A 297 9.30 -20.60 26.67
N GLU A 298 10.05 -21.67 27.00
CA GLU A 298 9.83 -23.02 26.49
C GLU A 298 8.50 -23.58 27.02
N SER A 299 7.71 -24.20 26.15
CA SER A 299 7.07 -25.52 26.43
C SER A 299 6.28 -26.03 25.21
N ASP A 300 6.72 -27.20 24.75
CA ASP A 300 5.96 -28.39 24.33
C ASP A 300 5.06 -28.36 23.07
N VAL A 301 5.74 -28.58 21.94
CA VAL A 301 5.65 -29.75 21.04
C VAL A 301 4.41 -30.67 21.12
N GLU A 302 3.56 -30.61 20.10
CA GLU A 302 2.95 -31.72 19.29
C GLU A 302 1.75 -31.13 18.52
N ALA A 303 1.51 -31.28 17.22
CA ALA A 303 2.15 -32.03 16.15
C ALA A 303 1.84 -31.30 14.83
N ALA A 304 2.85 -30.85 14.09
CA ALA A 304 2.71 -30.53 12.68
C ALA A 304 3.43 -31.64 11.92
N ARG A 305 2.66 -32.54 11.32
CA ARG A 305 3.18 -33.62 10.46
C ARG A 305 4.14 -33.03 9.43
N GLU A 306 5.32 -33.62 9.33
CA GLU A 306 6.32 -33.28 8.33
C GLU A 306 5.70 -33.30 6.93
N LEU A 307 5.82 -32.18 6.23
CA LEU A 307 5.35 -32.02 4.87
C LEU A 307 6.55 -32.06 3.93
N SER A 308 6.59 -33.15 3.16
CA SER A 308 7.53 -33.41 2.06
C SER A 308 7.69 -32.21 1.11
N PRO A 309 8.92 -31.93 0.60
CA PRO A 309 9.22 -30.76 -0.24
C PRO A 309 8.60 -30.74 -1.66
N ASP A 310 7.77 -31.73 -2.03
CA ASP A 310 7.38 -31.97 -3.43
C ASP A 310 5.86 -31.92 -3.73
N ILE A 311 5.08 -31.02 -3.13
CA ILE A 311 3.62 -30.91 -3.46
C ILE A 311 3.18 -29.44 -3.55
N PRO A 312 2.64 -28.96 -4.70
CA PRO A 312 2.15 -27.59 -4.87
C PRO A 312 0.76 -27.40 -4.24
N PHE A 313 0.54 -26.19 -3.73
CA PHE A 313 -0.61 -25.66 -2.98
C PHE A 313 -1.13 -26.53 -1.82
N LYS A 314 -1.04 -26.00 -0.60
CA LYS A 314 -1.78 -26.55 0.55
C LYS A 314 -2.86 -25.58 1.01
N GLU A 315 -4.03 -26.13 1.29
CA GLU A 315 -4.94 -25.57 2.30
C GLU A 315 -4.16 -25.55 3.63
N ILE A 316 -4.17 -24.39 4.30
CA ILE A 316 -3.49 -24.21 5.59
C ILE A 316 -4.27 -24.94 6.68
#